data_AF-A0A0L6U0P3-F1
#
_entry.id   AF-A0A0L6U0P3-F1
#
_cell.length_a   1.000
_cell.length_b   1.000
_cell.length_c   1.000
_cell.angle_alpha   90.00
_cell.angle_beta   90.00
_cell.angle_gamma   90.00
#
_symmetry.space_group_name_H-M   'P 1'
#
loop_
_entity.id
_entity.type
_entity.pdbx_description
1 polymer ?
#
loop_
_entity_poly.entity_id
_entity_poly.type
_entity_poly.pdbx_seq_one_letter_code
_entity_poly.pdbx_strand_id
1 'polypeptide(L)'
;MYILEIQETLKKAGYDPGPLDDIAGPQTLAAITAFQTDHGLEADGMVGPMTHQALFQDTNPVVQPGDQLTHHFNRQEFRCCCEGRFCNGFPNEMNPVLMASLEALRQTLDVPIIVTSGIRCPSRNAEVGGIPNSKHLIGHAVDCYAPGLDVYTLAAAARNHNLGVIIYEDQGFCHLEI
;
A
#
# COMPACT_ATOMS: atom_id res chain seq x y z
N MET A 1 1.60 16.93 -5.04
CA MET A 1 2.96 16.77 -5.57
C MET A 1 3.86 17.62 -4.70
N TYR A 2 4.73 17.01 -3.89
CA TYR A 2 5.64 17.70 -2.98
C TYR A 2 7.00 17.79 -3.67
N ILE A 3 7.39 18.96 -4.19
CA ILE A 3 8.61 19.11 -5.01
C ILE A 3 9.87 18.84 -4.17
N LEU A 4 9.88 19.29 -2.93
CA LEU A 4 10.98 19.04 -1.99
C LEU A 4 11.26 17.54 -1.82
N GLU A 5 10.22 16.71 -1.74
CA GLU A 5 10.37 15.26 -1.62
C GLU A 5 10.99 14.63 -2.88
N ILE A 6 10.60 15.11 -4.06
CA ILE A 6 11.19 14.70 -5.35
C ILE A 6 12.67 15.09 -5.40
N GLN A 7 13.01 16.32 -5.01
CA GLN A 7 14.39 16.80 -4.98
C GLN A 7 15.23 15.97 -3.99
N GLU A 8 14.73 15.67 -2.80
CA GLU A 8 15.44 14.81 -1.83
C GLU A 8 15.67 13.41 -2.38
N THR A 9 14.66 12.82 -3.00
CA THR A 9 14.72 11.45 -3.54
C THR A 9 15.64 11.35 -4.75
N LEU A 10 15.58 12.29 -5.69
CA LEU A 10 16.53 12.36 -6.81
C LEU A 10 17.98 12.47 -6.32
N LYS A 11 18.21 13.29 -5.29
CA LYS A 11 19.53 13.44 -4.68
C LYS A 11 20.02 12.15 -4.02
N LYS A 12 19.13 11.43 -3.32
CA LYS A 12 19.45 10.10 -2.75
C LYS A 12 19.74 9.07 -3.83
N ALA A 13 19.02 9.12 -4.96
CA ALA A 13 19.23 8.26 -6.12
C ALA A 13 20.48 8.61 -6.95
N GLY A 14 21.24 9.63 -6.56
CA GLY A 14 22.51 10.01 -7.19
C GLY A 14 22.40 11.07 -8.29
N TYR A 15 21.24 11.67 -8.49
CA TYR A 15 21.03 12.78 -9.42
C TYR A 15 21.22 14.13 -8.71
N ASP A 16 21.49 15.20 -9.47
CA ASP A 16 21.61 16.55 -8.93
C ASP A 16 20.40 17.41 -9.32
N PRO A 17 19.36 17.50 -8.47
CA PRO A 17 18.18 18.32 -8.74
C PRO A 17 18.40 19.82 -8.46
N GLY A 18 19.62 20.20 -8.04
CA GLY A 18 19.91 21.55 -7.55
C GLY A 18 19.56 21.74 -6.07
N PRO A 19 19.24 22.98 -5.65
CA PRO A 19 18.82 23.28 -4.29
C PRO A 19 17.57 22.50 -3.87
N LEU A 20 17.50 22.09 -2.60
CA LEU A 20 16.31 21.51 -1.99
C LEU A 20 15.39 22.64 -1.49
N ASP A 21 14.83 23.39 -2.44
CA ASP A 21 14.13 24.65 -2.21
C ASP A 21 12.62 24.57 -2.52
N ASP A 22 12.09 23.38 -2.81
CA ASP A 22 10.70 23.13 -3.20
C ASP A 22 10.31 23.81 -4.55
N ILE A 23 11.31 24.16 -5.38
CA ILE A 23 11.10 24.78 -6.70
C ILE A 23 11.54 23.81 -7.81
N ALA A 24 10.62 23.49 -8.72
CA ALA A 24 10.92 22.67 -9.90
C ALA A 24 11.68 23.49 -10.98
N GLY A 25 12.90 23.89 -10.66
CA GLY A 25 13.77 24.64 -11.56
C GLY A 25 14.39 23.78 -12.67
N PRO A 26 15.18 24.39 -13.57
CA PRO A 26 15.82 23.67 -14.69
C PRO A 26 16.67 22.47 -14.26
N GLN A 27 17.35 22.55 -13.10
CA GLN A 27 18.14 21.44 -12.57
C GLN A 27 17.25 20.28 -12.09
N THR A 28 16.16 20.58 -11.38
CA THR A 28 15.21 19.56 -10.94
C THR A 28 14.57 18.85 -12.13
N LEU A 29 14.16 19.60 -13.17
CA LEU A 29 13.63 19.02 -14.40
C LEU A 29 14.66 18.13 -15.11
N ALA A 30 15.91 18.61 -15.24
CA ALA A 30 16.99 17.82 -15.84
C ALA A 30 17.27 16.52 -15.06
N ALA A 31 17.23 16.58 -13.72
CA ALA A 31 17.38 15.39 -12.87
C ALA A 31 16.22 14.41 -13.03
N ILE A 32 14.97 14.88 -13.14
CA ILE A 32 13.80 14.03 -13.43
C ILE A 32 13.96 13.34 -14.78
N THR A 33 14.30 14.08 -15.84
CA THR A 33 14.48 13.54 -17.19
C THR A 33 15.63 12.52 -17.25
N ALA A 34 16.75 12.78 -16.56
CA ALA A 34 17.85 11.85 -16.45
C ALA A 34 17.43 10.55 -15.74
N PHE A 35 16.75 10.68 -14.60
CA PHE A 35 16.20 9.55 -13.87
C PHE A 35 15.24 8.71 -14.74
N GLN A 36 14.30 9.37 -15.43
CA GLN A 36 13.35 8.70 -16.34
C GLN A 36 14.09 7.93 -17.44
N THR A 37 15.11 8.53 -18.05
CA THR A 37 15.91 7.90 -19.10
C THR A 37 16.63 6.65 -18.60
N ASP A 38 17.29 6.74 -17.45
CA ASP A 38 18.05 5.63 -16.86
C ASP A 38 17.16 4.46 -16.44
N HIS A 39 15.88 4.74 -16.12
CA HIS A 39 14.89 3.74 -15.71
C HIS A 39 13.96 3.30 -16.85
N GLY A 40 14.23 3.69 -18.11
CA GLY A 40 13.46 3.28 -19.28
C GLY A 40 12.03 3.84 -19.34
N LEU A 41 11.79 4.99 -18.70
CA LEU A 41 10.53 5.73 -18.70
C LEU A 41 10.50 6.79 -19.81
N GLU A 42 9.31 7.31 -20.12
CA GLU A 42 9.19 8.49 -20.98
C GLU A 42 9.84 9.70 -20.29
N ALA A 43 10.82 10.31 -20.97
CA ALA A 43 11.67 11.36 -20.41
C ALA A 43 11.05 12.76 -20.61
N ASP A 44 9.84 12.96 -20.08
CA ASP A 44 9.04 14.18 -20.25
C ASP A 44 9.31 15.25 -19.17
N GLY A 45 10.12 14.93 -18.16
CA GLY A 45 10.40 15.81 -17.02
C GLY A 45 9.24 15.96 -16.04
N MET A 46 8.16 15.18 -16.20
CA MET A 46 7.00 15.18 -15.32
C MET A 46 7.00 13.95 -14.41
N VAL A 47 6.74 14.17 -13.12
CA VAL A 47 6.60 13.06 -12.16
C VAL A 47 5.18 12.49 -12.23
N GLY A 48 4.88 11.77 -13.31
CA GLY A 48 3.65 10.98 -13.48
C GLY A 48 3.66 9.68 -12.64
N PRO A 49 2.57 8.88 -12.67
CA PRO A 49 2.45 7.68 -11.84
C PRO A 49 3.63 6.70 -11.97
N MET A 50 4.15 6.49 -13.19
CA MET A 50 5.29 5.59 -13.42
C MET A 50 6.60 6.16 -12.85
N THR A 51 6.87 7.45 -13.05
CA THR A 51 8.06 8.12 -12.49
C THR A 51 7.99 8.20 -10.97
N HIS A 52 6.80 8.46 -10.42
CA HIS A 52 6.57 8.42 -8.97
C HIS A 52 6.84 7.01 -8.43
N GLN A 53 6.29 5.97 -9.06
CA GLN A 53 6.54 4.60 -8.65
C GLN A 53 8.04 4.29 -8.66
N ALA A 54 8.77 4.65 -9.71
CA ALA A 54 10.20 4.39 -9.80
C ALA A 54 11.02 5.20 -8.76
N LEU A 55 10.70 6.48 -8.53
CA LEU A 55 11.41 7.33 -7.57
C LEU A 55 11.22 6.87 -6.12
N PHE A 56 9.99 6.48 -5.78
CA PHE A 56 9.60 6.20 -4.41
C PHE A 56 9.45 4.70 -4.12
N GLN A 57 9.83 3.81 -5.05
CA GLN A 57 9.85 2.36 -4.78
C GLN A 57 10.86 1.98 -3.69
N ASP A 58 11.89 2.81 -3.44
CA ASP A 58 12.82 2.68 -2.31
C ASP A 58 12.34 3.35 -1.02
N THR A 59 11.13 3.92 -0.99
CA THR A 59 10.37 4.05 0.27
C THR A 59 9.54 2.80 0.53
N ASN A 60 9.99 1.64 0.06
CA ASN A 60 9.80 0.42 0.82
C ASN A 60 10.25 0.73 2.24
N PRO A 61 9.35 0.75 3.24
CA PRO A 61 9.76 0.91 4.62
C PRO A 61 10.84 -0.14 4.84
N VAL A 62 12.01 0.22 5.40
CA VAL A 62 13.02 -0.76 5.79
C VAL A 62 12.28 -1.82 6.58
N VAL A 63 12.09 -3.00 5.98
CA VAL A 63 11.35 -4.09 6.58
C VAL A 63 12.19 -4.49 7.79
N GLN A 64 11.81 -3.98 8.95
CA GLN A 64 12.43 -4.41 10.18
C GLN A 64 12.18 -5.92 10.30
N PRO A 65 13.09 -6.70 10.87
CA PRO A 65 12.84 -8.13 11.08
C PRO A 65 11.51 -8.44 11.79
N GLY A 66 10.98 -7.49 12.58
CA GLY A 66 9.66 -7.58 13.22
C GLY A 66 8.46 -7.13 12.37
N ASP A 67 8.67 -6.55 11.18
CA ASP A 67 7.61 -6.11 10.26
C ASP A 67 7.17 -7.22 9.30
N GLN A 68 7.93 -8.31 9.14
CA GLN A 68 7.48 -9.42 8.30
C GLN A 68 6.47 -10.30 9.07
N LEU A 69 5.18 -10.22 8.71
CA LEU A 69 4.12 -10.96 9.42
C LEU A 69 4.01 -12.42 8.96
N THR A 70 4.17 -12.66 7.65
CA THR A 70 4.16 -13.99 7.02
C THR A 70 5.14 -14.00 5.84
N HIS A 71 5.27 -15.08 5.08
CA HIS A 71 6.21 -15.11 3.94
C HIS A 71 5.90 -14.03 2.90
N HIS A 72 4.62 -13.77 2.62
CA HIS A 72 4.23 -12.86 1.56
C HIS A 72 3.63 -11.53 2.02
N PHE A 73 3.40 -11.36 3.32
CA PHE A 73 2.78 -10.16 3.85
C PHE A 73 3.65 -9.46 4.89
N ASN A 74 3.91 -8.19 4.62
CA ASN A 74 4.56 -7.25 5.51
C ASN A 74 3.53 -6.44 6.31
N ARG A 75 3.86 -6.12 7.56
CA ARG A 75 3.02 -5.36 8.49
C ARG A 75 2.62 -4.01 7.92
N GLN A 76 3.49 -3.38 7.13
CA GLN A 76 3.25 -2.05 6.55
C GLN A 76 2.12 -2.05 5.52
N GLU A 77 1.82 -3.20 4.89
CA GLU A 77 0.66 -3.36 3.99
C GLU A 77 -0.68 -3.19 4.73
N PHE A 78 -0.69 -3.43 6.04
CA PHE A 78 -1.90 -3.34 6.89
C PHE A 78 -1.99 -2.03 7.66
N ARG A 79 -1.08 -1.09 7.40
CA ARG A 79 -1.03 0.21 8.05
C ARG A 79 -2.36 0.95 7.84
N CYS A 80 -2.84 1.60 8.91
CA CYS A 80 -4.01 2.46 8.84
C CYS A 80 -3.80 3.58 7.83
N CYS A 81 -4.72 3.65 6.86
CA CYS A 81 -4.73 4.62 5.76
C CYS A 81 -5.18 6.03 6.20
N CYS A 82 -4.98 6.39 7.47
CA CYS A 82 -5.22 7.75 7.94
C CYS A 82 -4.06 8.71 7.64
N GLU A 83 -2.98 8.23 7.02
CA GLU A 83 -1.81 9.04 6.64
C GLU A 83 -1.22 9.82 7.82
N GLY A 84 -1.23 9.23 9.02
CA GLY A 84 -0.73 9.90 10.23
C GLY A 84 -1.67 10.93 10.85
N ARG A 85 -2.80 11.26 10.21
CA ARG A 85 -3.74 12.30 10.69
C ARG A 85 -4.31 12.03 12.08
N PHE A 86 -4.52 10.76 12.45
CA PHE A 86 -5.17 10.38 13.72
C PHE A 86 -4.43 9.33 14.54
N CYS A 87 -3.49 8.61 13.94
CA CYS A 87 -2.71 7.59 14.65
C CYS A 87 -1.33 7.47 14.00
N ASN A 88 -0.42 6.77 14.67
CA ASN A 88 0.91 6.46 14.15
C ASN A 88 0.92 5.45 12.99
N GLY A 89 -0.24 5.02 12.50
CA GLY A 89 -0.41 4.01 11.46
C GLY A 89 -0.82 2.63 11.97
N PHE A 90 -0.63 2.35 13.26
CA PHE A 90 -0.89 1.03 13.84
C PHE A 90 -1.64 1.17 15.16
N PRO A 91 -2.95 1.48 15.11
CA PRO A 91 -3.76 1.62 16.31
C PRO A 91 -4.02 0.27 17.00
N ASN A 92 -3.80 -0.85 16.29
CA ASN A 92 -3.85 -2.23 16.78
C ASN A 92 -2.86 -3.08 15.96
N GLU A 93 -2.74 -4.37 16.28
CA GLU A 93 -1.99 -5.37 15.51
C GLU A 93 -2.93 -6.25 14.67
N MET A 94 -2.43 -6.82 13.58
CA MET A 94 -3.18 -7.80 12.79
C MET A 94 -3.30 -9.12 13.54
N ASN A 95 -4.48 -9.74 13.48
CA ASN A 95 -4.69 -11.03 14.12
C ASN A 95 -3.85 -12.14 13.46
N PRO A 96 -3.04 -12.91 14.22
CA PRO A 96 -2.20 -13.96 13.64
C PRO A 96 -2.95 -15.06 12.87
N VAL A 97 -4.20 -15.38 13.28
CA VAL A 97 -5.03 -16.37 12.58
C VAL A 97 -5.48 -15.83 11.22
N LEU A 98 -5.91 -14.57 11.17
CA LEU A 98 -6.24 -13.91 9.89
C LEU A 98 -5.02 -13.89 8.98
N MET A 99 -3.84 -13.52 9.50
CA MET A 99 -2.60 -13.50 8.72
C MET A 99 -2.23 -14.88 8.16
N ALA A 100 -2.38 -15.94 8.96
CA ALA A 100 -2.14 -17.31 8.51
C ALA A 100 -3.14 -17.73 7.40
N SER A 101 -4.42 -17.35 7.52
CA SER A 101 -5.42 -17.62 6.48
C SER A 101 -5.14 -16.84 5.20
N LEU A 102 -4.70 -15.57 5.28
CA LEU A 102 -4.33 -14.77 4.12
C LEU A 102 -3.10 -15.35 3.40
N GLU A 103 -2.09 -15.81 4.15
CA GLU A 103 -0.91 -16.47 3.60
C GLU A 103 -1.30 -17.76 2.85
N ALA A 104 -2.12 -18.63 3.46
CA ALA A 104 -2.60 -19.84 2.81
C ALA A 104 -3.46 -19.56 1.58
N LEU A 105 -4.31 -18.52 1.64
CA LEU A 105 -5.11 -18.06 0.50
C LEU A 105 -4.22 -17.60 -0.65
N ARG A 106 -3.20 -16.79 -0.36
CA ARG A 106 -2.24 -16.32 -1.37
C ARG A 106 -1.47 -17.46 -2.02
N GLN A 107 -1.01 -18.43 -1.23
CA GLN A 107 -0.34 -19.64 -1.75
C GLN A 107 -1.27 -20.47 -2.64
N THR A 108 -2.56 -20.54 -2.30
CA THR A 108 -3.56 -21.31 -3.08
C THR A 108 -3.90 -20.63 -4.40
N LEU A 109 -3.99 -19.31 -4.41
CA LEU A 109 -4.30 -18.52 -5.60
C LEU A 109 -3.09 -18.34 -6.53
N ASP A 110 -1.87 -18.48 -5.99
CA ASP A 110 -0.59 -18.28 -6.70
C ASP A 110 -0.50 -16.92 -7.43
N VAL A 111 -1.17 -15.91 -6.88
CA VAL A 111 -1.12 -14.52 -7.33
C VAL A 111 -1.00 -13.59 -6.13
N PRO A 112 -0.45 -12.37 -6.29
CA PRO A 112 -0.43 -11.39 -5.22
C PRO A 112 -1.83 -11.06 -4.72
N ILE A 113 -1.97 -10.85 -3.41
CA ILE A 113 -3.17 -10.25 -2.81
C ILE A 113 -2.75 -8.86 -2.34
N ILE A 114 -3.39 -7.83 -2.88
CA ILE A 114 -3.08 -6.43 -2.61
C ILE A 114 -4.06 -5.91 -1.55
N VAL A 115 -3.51 -5.47 -0.42
CA VAL A 115 -4.27 -4.87 0.68
C VAL A 115 -4.55 -3.41 0.38
N THR A 116 -5.82 -3.03 0.36
CA THR A 116 -6.26 -1.62 0.18
C THR A 116 -6.61 -0.98 1.52
N SER A 117 -7.04 -1.77 2.50
CA SER A 117 -7.29 -1.31 3.87
C SER A 117 -7.07 -2.43 4.87
N GLY A 118 -6.01 -2.34 5.67
CA GLY A 118 -5.79 -3.20 6.83
C GLY A 118 -6.48 -2.67 8.08
N ILE A 119 -5.69 -2.30 9.10
CA ILE A 119 -6.19 -1.84 10.39
C ILE A 119 -6.76 -0.42 10.27
N ARG A 120 -7.83 -0.10 11.00
CA ARG A 120 -8.37 1.27 11.06
C ARG A 120 -8.33 1.82 12.48
N CYS A 121 -7.97 3.09 12.63
CA CYS A 121 -8.22 3.80 13.88
C CYS A 121 -9.70 4.22 13.95
N PRO A 122 -10.26 4.48 15.15
CA PRO A 122 -11.65 4.90 15.29
C PRO A 122 -12.02 6.10 14.40
N SER A 123 -11.16 7.12 14.33
CA SER A 123 -11.38 8.31 13.50
C SER A 123 -11.43 7.97 12.00
N ARG A 124 -10.48 7.17 11.49
CA ARG A 124 -10.48 6.76 10.08
C ARG A 124 -11.68 5.87 9.75
N ASN A 125 -12.05 4.97 10.65
CA ASN A 125 -13.24 4.14 10.46
C ASN A 125 -14.51 5.00 10.34
N ALA A 126 -14.67 6.01 11.20
CA ALA A 126 -15.79 6.94 11.11
C ALA A 126 -15.77 7.77 9.80
N GLU A 127 -14.60 8.26 9.38
CA GLU A 127 -14.46 9.04 8.13
C GLU A 127 -14.94 8.29 6.89
N VAL A 128 -14.67 6.98 6.81
CA VAL A 128 -15.05 6.15 5.67
C VAL A 128 -16.45 5.53 5.84
N GLY A 129 -17.23 5.97 6.83
CA GLY A 129 -18.59 5.49 7.08
C GLY A 129 -18.67 4.09 7.70
N GLY A 130 -17.58 3.63 8.35
CA GLY A 130 -17.53 2.34 9.02
C GLY A 130 -18.39 2.28 10.29
N ILE A 131 -18.82 1.07 10.65
CA ILE A 131 -19.64 0.83 11.84
C ILE A 131 -18.80 0.81 13.14
N PRO A 132 -19.38 1.10 14.32
CA PRO A 132 -18.65 1.16 15.59
C PRO A 132 -17.94 -0.16 16.00
N ASN A 133 -18.47 -1.32 15.60
CA ASN A 133 -17.91 -2.64 15.93
C ASN A 133 -17.18 -3.28 14.74
N SER A 134 -16.63 -2.45 13.84
CA SER A 134 -15.90 -2.91 12.66
C SER A 134 -14.69 -3.76 13.03
N LYS A 135 -14.50 -4.89 12.33
CA LYS A 135 -13.37 -5.81 12.54
C LYS A 135 -12.01 -5.20 12.18
N HIS A 136 -11.98 -4.17 11.33
CA HIS A 136 -10.76 -3.40 11.06
C HIS A 136 -10.23 -2.69 12.31
N LEU A 137 -11.10 -2.30 13.25
CA LEU A 137 -10.70 -1.60 14.46
C LEU A 137 -9.87 -2.49 15.39
N ILE A 138 -10.01 -3.81 15.28
CA ILE A 138 -9.33 -4.79 16.14
C ILE A 138 -8.32 -5.65 15.36
N GLY A 139 -8.04 -5.33 14.08
CA GLY A 139 -7.10 -6.08 13.25
C GLY A 139 -7.60 -7.45 12.79
N HIS A 140 -8.92 -7.65 12.76
CA HIS A 140 -9.57 -8.91 12.36
C HIS A 140 -10.18 -8.83 10.96
N ALA A 141 -9.93 -7.77 10.21
CA ALA A 141 -10.37 -7.66 8.83
C ALA A 141 -9.38 -6.94 7.93
N VAL A 142 -9.51 -7.22 6.64
CA VAL A 142 -8.75 -6.60 5.55
C VAL A 142 -9.64 -6.41 4.34
N ASP A 143 -9.52 -5.27 3.67
CA ASP A 143 -10.05 -5.07 2.33
C ASP A 143 -8.91 -5.31 1.34
N CYS A 144 -9.14 -6.16 0.34
CA CYS A 144 -8.11 -6.56 -0.61
C CYS A 144 -8.67 -7.01 -1.96
N TYR A 145 -7.80 -7.05 -2.96
CA TYR A 145 -8.08 -7.64 -4.27
C TYR A 145 -6.87 -8.45 -4.75
N ALA A 146 -7.08 -9.32 -5.74
CA ALA A 146 -6.00 -10.09 -6.37
C ALA A 146 -5.91 -9.71 -7.85
N PRO A 147 -4.83 -9.06 -8.31
CA PRO A 147 -4.69 -8.66 -9.70
C PRO A 147 -4.90 -9.84 -10.66
N GLY A 148 -5.74 -9.65 -11.67
CA GLY A 148 -6.07 -10.69 -12.65
C GLY A 148 -7.15 -11.68 -12.22
N LEU A 149 -7.65 -11.59 -10.98
CA LEU A 149 -8.82 -12.34 -10.51
C LEU A 149 -9.99 -11.40 -10.29
N ASP A 150 -11.19 -11.83 -10.65
CA ASP A 150 -12.41 -11.14 -10.25
C ASP A 150 -12.70 -11.34 -8.75
N VAL A 151 -13.52 -10.45 -8.19
CA VAL A 151 -13.88 -10.46 -6.76
C VAL A 151 -14.61 -11.73 -6.33
N TYR A 152 -15.32 -12.42 -7.23
CA TYR A 152 -16.05 -13.64 -6.89
C TYR A 152 -15.11 -14.83 -6.77
N THR A 153 -14.11 -14.91 -7.65
CA THR A 153 -13.04 -15.93 -7.59
C THR A 153 -12.23 -15.79 -6.30
N LEU A 154 -11.82 -14.55 -5.96
CA LEU A 154 -11.17 -14.27 -4.67
C LEU A 154 -12.06 -14.64 -3.48
N ALA A 155 -13.33 -14.22 -3.51
CA ALA A 155 -14.28 -14.50 -2.44
C ALA A 155 -14.53 -16.01 -2.24
N ALA A 156 -14.65 -16.78 -3.33
CA ALA A 156 -14.84 -18.22 -3.28
C ALA A 156 -13.62 -18.92 -2.65
N ALA A 157 -12.41 -18.53 -3.07
CA ALA A 157 -11.19 -19.06 -2.48
C ALA A 157 -11.07 -18.69 -1.00
N ALA A 158 -11.32 -17.43 -0.63
CA ALA A 158 -11.25 -16.97 0.76
C ALA A 158 -12.18 -17.76 1.70
N ARG A 159 -13.40 -18.11 1.26
CA ARG A 159 -14.32 -18.94 2.05
C ARG A 159 -13.77 -20.34 2.33
N ASN A 160 -13.01 -20.93 1.40
CA ASN A 160 -12.34 -22.22 1.61
C ASN A 160 -11.24 -22.15 2.68
N HIS A 161 -10.76 -20.95 3.01
CA HIS A 161 -9.81 -20.69 4.10
C HIS A 161 -10.50 -20.18 5.38
N ASN A 162 -11.81 -20.43 5.54
CA ASN A 162 -12.63 -20.08 6.70
C ASN A 162 -12.72 -18.57 6.98
N LEU A 163 -12.56 -17.73 5.95
CA LEU A 163 -12.75 -16.29 6.08
C LEU A 163 -14.22 -15.92 5.83
N GLY A 164 -14.75 -15.02 6.67
CA GLY A 164 -15.95 -14.26 6.36
C GLY A 164 -15.67 -13.34 5.17
N VAL A 165 -16.63 -13.20 4.25
CA VAL A 165 -16.45 -12.42 3.02
C VAL A 165 -17.64 -11.52 2.73
N ILE A 166 -17.37 -10.23 2.53
CA ILE A 166 -18.29 -9.26 1.93
C ILE A 166 -17.68 -8.81 0.58
N ILE A 167 -18.48 -8.84 -0.48
CA ILE A 167 -18.04 -8.49 -1.83
C ILE A 167 -18.46 -7.05 -2.14
N TYR A 168 -17.51 -6.21 -2.57
CA TYR A 168 -17.77 -4.86 -3.07
C TYR A 168 -17.47 -4.83 -4.57
N GLU A 169 -18.37 -5.38 -5.38
CA GLU A 169 -18.19 -5.54 -6.82
C GLU A 169 -17.89 -4.21 -7.53
N ASP A 170 -18.71 -3.18 -7.29
CA ASP A 170 -18.55 -1.85 -7.89
C ASP A 170 -17.22 -1.17 -7.52
N GLN A 171 -16.59 -1.58 -6.43
CA GLN A 171 -15.31 -1.03 -5.95
C GLN A 171 -14.12 -1.96 -6.25
N GLY A 172 -14.36 -3.16 -6.78
CA GLY A 172 -13.33 -4.09 -7.22
C GLY A 172 -12.53 -4.78 -6.10
N PHE A 173 -13.08 -4.89 -4.88
CA PHE A 173 -12.39 -5.57 -3.77
C PHE A 173 -13.32 -6.46 -2.92
N CYS A 174 -12.71 -7.31 -2.10
CA CYS A 174 -13.37 -8.10 -1.07
C CYS A 174 -12.93 -7.64 0.32
N HIS A 175 -13.89 -7.58 1.23
CA HIS A 175 -13.62 -7.50 2.67
C HIS A 175 -13.56 -8.92 3.24
N LEU A 176 -12.44 -9.25 3.87
CA LEU A 176 -12.17 -10.56 4.47
C LEU A 176 -12.00 -10.39 5.98
N GLU A 177 -12.67 -11.24 6.77
CA GLU A 177 -12.65 -11.14 8.24
C GLU A 177 -12.70 -12.50 8.95
N ILE A 178 -12.42 -12.49 10.26
CA ILE A 178 -12.60 -13.62 11.20
C ILE A 178 -13.46 -13.24 12.43
#